data_AF-A0A3D8X5V4-F1
#
_entry.id   AF-A0A3D8X5V4-F1
#
_cell.length_a   1.000
_cell.length_b   1.000
_cell.length_c   1.000
_cell.angle_alpha   90.00
_cell.angle_beta   90.00
_cell.angle_gamma   90.00
#
_symmetry.space_group_name_H-M   'P 1'
#
loop_
_entity.id
_entity.type
_entity.pdbx_description
1 polymer ?
#
loop_
_entity_poly.entity_id
_entity_poly.type
_entity_poly.pdbx_seq_one_letter_code
_entity_poly.pdbx_strand_id
1 'polypeptide(L)' 'MNEKELKKQLKKVADYPAPKADGVDEEFSRELADQDDLEAQARANAADERQKKQN' A
#
# COMPACT_ATOMS: atom_id res chain seq x y z
N MET A 1 -15.33 1.51 -21.89
CA MET A 1 -13.99 1.27 -22.48
C MET A 1 -14.00 -0.09 -23.15
N ASN A 2 -13.40 -0.23 -24.31
CA ASN A 2 -13.30 -1.50 -25.01
C ASN A 2 -12.04 -2.27 -24.56
N GLU A 3 -12.02 -3.58 -24.76
CA GLU A 3 -10.93 -4.46 -24.32
C GLU A 3 -9.58 -4.07 -24.94
N LYS A 4 -9.60 -3.51 -26.15
CA LYS A 4 -8.40 -3.07 -26.89
C LYS A 4 -7.75 -1.85 -26.23
N GLU A 5 -8.54 -0.88 -25.79
CA GLU A 5 -8.07 0.28 -25.04
C GLU A 5 -7.54 -0.12 -23.66
N LEU A 6 -8.21 -1.08 -22.99
CA LEU A 6 -7.74 -1.60 -21.69
C LEU A 6 -6.37 -2.26 -21.82
N LYS A 7 -6.19 -3.15 -22.81
CA LYS A 7 -4.91 -3.82 -23.10
C LYS A 7 -3.81 -2.81 -23.46
N LYS A 8 -4.14 -1.78 -24.22
CA LYS A 8 -3.22 -0.70 -24.60
C LYS A 8 -2.77 0.13 -23.39
N GLN A 9 -3.68 0.42 -22.46
CA GLN A 9 -3.35 1.13 -21.21
C GLN A 9 -2.52 0.24 -20.27
N LEU A 10 -2.87 -1.04 -20.13
CA LEU A 10 -2.12 -1.99 -19.30
C LEU A 10 -0.66 -2.14 -19.76
N LYS A 11 -0.44 -2.26 -21.08
CA LYS A 11 0.91 -2.30 -21.66
C LYS A 11 1.70 -1.02 -21.35
N LYS A 12 1.03 0.13 -21.37
CA LYS A 12 1.64 1.42 -21.04
C LYS A 12 2.14 1.44 -19.60
N VAL A 13 1.42 0.82 -18.64
CA VAL A 13 1.84 0.70 -17.23
C VAL A 13 3.01 -0.28 -17.07
N ALA A 14 3.00 -1.40 -17.79
CA ALA A 14 4.07 -2.40 -17.74
C ALA A 14 5.42 -1.89 -18.27
N ASP A 15 5.39 -0.95 -19.22
CA ASP A 15 6.58 -0.33 -19.80
C ASP A 15 7.16 0.81 -18.92
N TYR A 16 6.55 1.13 -17.77
CA TYR A 16 7.17 2.05 -16.79
C TYR A 16 8.32 1.33 -16.07
N PRO A 17 9.54 1.89 -16.06
CA PRO A 17 10.62 1.33 -15.27
C PRO A 17 10.21 1.38 -13.80
N ALA A 18 10.08 0.21 -13.18
CA ALA A 18 9.96 0.14 -11.73
C ALA A 18 11.21 0.82 -11.13
N PRO A 19 11.05 1.73 -10.16
CA PRO A 19 12.20 2.31 -9.48
C PRO A 19 13.01 1.16 -8.86
N LYS A 20 14.32 1.19 -9.07
CA LYS A 20 15.21 0.25 -8.37
C LYS A 20 15.15 0.63 -6.89
N ALA A 21 14.77 -0.33 -6.04
CA ALA A 21 14.91 -0.16 -4.60
C ALA A 21 16.39 0.12 -4.29
N ASP A 22 16.65 1.08 -3.42
CA ASP A 22 17.99 1.42 -2.93
C ASP A 22 18.54 0.37 -1.94
N GLY A 23 17.68 -0.54 -1.48
CA GLY A 23 18.04 -1.62 -0.57
C GLY A 23 18.18 -1.17 0.89
N VAL A 24 17.65 0.02 1.23
CA VAL A 24 17.59 0.52 2.60
C VAL A 24 16.22 0.17 3.17
N ASP A 25 16.22 -0.65 4.22
CA ASP A 25 15.01 -0.95 4.98
C ASP A 25 14.79 0.16 6.02
N GLU A 26 13.64 0.83 5.96
CA GLU A 26 13.24 1.84 6.96
C GLU A 26 12.33 1.19 8.01
N GLU A 27 12.73 1.29 9.28
CA GLU A 27 12.00 0.71 10.41
C GLU A 27 11.01 1.69 11.01
N PHE A 28 9.85 1.18 11.43
CA PHE A 28 8.84 2.00 12.09
C PHE A 28 9.35 2.53 13.44
N SER A 29 9.30 3.86 13.63
CA SER A 29 9.57 4.51 14.92
C SER A 29 8.33 5.23 15.44
N ARG A 30 7.85 4.81 16.61
CA ARG A 30 6.66 5.42 17.23
C ARG A 30 6.89 6.85 17.71
N GLU A 31 8.12 7.21 18.04
CA GLU A 31 8.47 8.56 18.50
C GLU A 31 8.53 9.57 17.35
N LEU A 32 8.75 9.08 16.13
CA LEU A 32 8.76 9.88 14.90
C LEU A 32 7.40 9.90 14.19
N ALA A 33 6.52 8.97 14.53
CA ALA A 33 5.18 8.88 13.99
C ALA A 33 4.38 10.13 14.35
N ASP A 34 3.73 10.72 13.36
CA ASP A 34 2.80 11.82 13.59
C ASP A 34 1.41 11.32 14.01
N GLN A 35 0.48 12.25 14.18
CA GLN A 35 -0.87 11.90 14.62
C GLN A 35 -1.62 11.05 13.58
N ASP A 36 -1.40 11.28 12.30
CA ASP A 36 -2.07 10.56 11.22
C ASP A 36 -1.57 9.11 11.15
N ASP A 37 -0.25 8.91 11.33
CA ASP A 37 0.36 7.59 11.42
C ASP A 37 -0.24 6.76 12.57
N LEU A 38 -0.38 7.37 13.75
CA LEU A 38 -0.94 6.71 14.93
C LEU A 38 -2.42 6.35 14.73
N GLU A 39 -3.21 7.23 14.12
CA GLU A 39 -4.62 6.96 13.81
C GLU A 39 -4.78 5.86 12.77
N ALA A 40 -3.93 5.86 11.74
CA ALA A 40 -3.90 4.81 10.73
C ALA A 40 -3.59 3.45 11.36
N GLN A 41 -2.59 3.38 12.25
CA GLN A 41 -2.24 2.16 12.98
C GLN A 41 -3.40 1.67 13.85
N ALA A 42 -4.06 2.57 14.59
CA ALA A 42 -5.22 2.21 15.41
C ALA A 42 -6.39 1.67 14.55
N ARG A 43 -6.65 2.29 13.39
CA ARG A 43 -7.70 1.87 12.46
C ARG A 43 -7.40 0.49 11.87
N ALA A 44 -6.15 0.22 11.51
CA ALA A 44 -5.69 -1.08 11.00
C ALA A 44 -5.89 -2.17 12.06
N ASN A 45 -5.42 -1.95 13.29
CA ASN A 45 -5.60 -2.89 14.41
C ASN A 45 -7.08 -3.23 14.63
N ALA A 46 -7.96 -2.22 14.62
CA ALA A 46 -9.39 -2.44 14.76
C ALA A 46 -10.00 -3.24 13.59
N ALA A 47 -9.47 -3.11 12.38
CA ALA A 47 -9.90 -3.90 11.22
C ALA A 47 -9.49 -5.37 11.36
N ASP A 48 -8.26 -5.64 11.79
CA ASP A 48 -7.77 -7.00 12.02
C ASP A 48 -8.57 -7.71 13.11
N GLU A 49 -8.90 -7.01 14.20
CA GLU A 49 -9.76 -7.56 15.25
C GLU A 49 -11.16 -7.92 14.73
N ARG A 50 -11.72 -7.10 13.84
CA ARG A 50 -13.02 -7.41 13.20
C ARG A 50 -12.88 -8.65 12.32
N GLN A 51 -11.84 -8.72 11.50
CA GLN A 51 -11.63 -9.84 10.59
C GLN A 51 -11.43 -11.16 11.36
N LYS A 52 -10.64 -11.14 12.45
CA LYS A 52 -10.44 -12.31 13.31
C LYS A 52 -11.72 -12.80 13.99
N LYS A 53 -12.67 -11.90 14.29
CA LYS A 53 -13.98 -12.27 14.85
C LYS A 53 -14.95 -12.88 13.82
N GLN A 54 -14.69 -12.70 12.53
CA GLN A 54 -15.53 -13.25 11.46
C GLN A 54 -15.03 -14.59 10.90
N ASN A 55 -13.84 -15.03 11.31
CA ASN A 55 -13.32 -16.37 11.04
C ASN A 55 -13.66 -17.33 12.19
#